data_AF-A0A7J5ESQ9-F1
#
_entry.id   AF-A0A7J5ESQ9-F1
#
_cell.length_a   1.000
_cell.length_b   1.000
_cell.length_c   1.000
_cell.angle_alpha   90.00
_cell.angle_beta   90.00
_cell.angle_gamma   90.00
#
_symmetry.space_group_name_H-M   'P 1'
#
loop_
_entity.id
_entity.type
_entity.pdbx_description
1 polymer ?
#
loop_
_entity_poly.entity_id
_entity_poly.type
_entity_poly.pdbx_seq_one_letter_code
_entity_poly.pdbx_strand_id
1 'polypeptide(L)'
;MLYARAGLGSFVTVVALAGAGCGDGEGEPAPVETFDGIDVLFVVNDSRAMVPLQERLGEHVAGFLDSLAAAEGALPSLHVGVVSTEVTDSTVPAALCPGRTGGELRSIDCLTDGAFARSADGNYAGALADAAACMMQLGDLGCPFEQPLEAMRRALDGSVPGNDGFLRDDALLAVIFVTDEDDCSAADPYLFSQTTTQYGQLSSYRCFAHGIRCDQPDTGTPGPRTGCVPATDGPLHPVDDYLAFLETRKGGRWRVVVGGLVPPSSPVQVRREAETGLTLLEPLCPSIGPEIG
;
A
#
# COMPACT_ATOMS: atom_id res chain seq x y z
N MET A 1 15.17 -22.94 2.53
CA MET A 1 14.07 -23.92 2.41
C MET A 1 13.00 -23.67 3.47
N LEU A 2 12.18 -22.65 3.22
CA LEU A 2 10.95 -22.37 3.97
C LEU A 2 9.84 -23.28 3.42
N TYR A 3 8.98 -23.81 4.29
CA TYR A 3 7.88 -24.69 3.91
C TYR A 3 6.55 -23.95 4.04
N ALA A 4 5.85 -23.72 2.94
CA ALA A 4 4.41 -23.48 3.00
C ALA A 4 3.72 -24.81 3.41
N ARG A 5 3.52 -25.03 4.70
CA ARG A 5 2.68 -26.15 5.18
C ARG A 5 1.26 -25.95 4.65
N ALA A 6 0.62 -27.06 4.27
CA ALA A 6 -0.74 -27.20 3.74
C ALA A 6 -1.88 -26.73 4.69
N GLY A 7 -1.64 -25.72 5.52
CA GLY A 7 -2.60 -25.04 6.38
C GLY A 7 -2.46 -23.51 6.37
N LEU A 8 -1.54 -22.93 5.58
CA LEU A 8 -1.57 -21.51 5.22
C LEU A 8 -2.50 -21.32 4.01
N GLY A 9 -3.76 -21.70 4.17
CA GLY A 9 -4.80 -21.32 3.22
C GLY A 9 -4.86 -19.80 3.18
N SER A 10 -4.71 -19.21 1.99
CA SER A 10 -5.09 -17.84 1.65
C SER A 10 -5.03 -16.84 2.82
N PHE A 11 -3.85 -16.60 3.39
CA PHE A 11 -3.67 -15.44 4.26
C PHE A 11 -3.46 -14.19 3.39
N VAL A 12 -4.56 -13.79 2.74
CA VAL A 12 -4.91 -12.37 2.75
C VAL A 12 -5.29 -12.08 4.21
N THR A 13 -4.30 -11.94 5.09
CA THR A 13 -4.55 -11.24 6.36
C THR A 13 -4.53 -9.77 5.99
N VAL A 14 -5.68 -9.26 5.56
CA VAL A 14 -5.99 -7.87 5.86
C VAL A 14 -6.03 -7.83 7.39
N VAL A 15 -4.94 -7.41 8.03
CA VAL A 15 -5.04 -6.90 9.40
C VAL A 15 -5.68 -5.52 9.28
N ALA A 16 -6.96 -5.52 8.92
CA ALA A 16 -7.83 -4.44 9.31
C ALA A 16 -7.98 -4.63 10.81
N LEU A 17 -7.53 -3.65 11.60
CA LEU A 17 -8.04 -3.45 12.94
C LEU A 17 -9.51 -2.97 12.84
N ALA A 18 -10.39 -3.81 12.26
CA ALA A 18 -11.84 -3.68 12.26
C ALA A 18 -12.51 -4.91 11.59
N GLY A 19 -13.24 -5.71 12.37
CA GLY A 19 -14.39 -6.50 11.91
C GLY A 19 -14.13 -7.78 11.11
N ALA A 20 -14.22 -8.93 11.79
CA ALA A 20 -14.23 -10.26 11.16
C ALA A 20 -15.40 -10.43 10.18
N GLY A 21 -15.10 -10.82 8.94
CA GLY A 21 -16.03 -11.44 8.00
C GLY A 21 -15.46 -12.76 7.52
N CYS A 22 -16.05 -13.88 7.97
CA CYS A 22 -15.70 -15.23 7.51
C CYS A 22 -16.28 -15.49 6.13
N GLY A 23 -15.43 -15.93 5.19
CA GLY A 23 -15.85 -16.51 3.92
C GLY A 23 -14.96 -17.71 3.59
N ASP A 24 -15.49 -18.92 3.77
CA ASP A 24 -14.83 -20.17 3.40
C ASP A 24 -14.95 -20.39 1.89
N GLY A 25 -13.89 -20.08 1.15
CA GLY A 25 -13.71 -20.51 -0.23
C GLY A 25 -12.71 -21.66 -0.30
N GLU A 26 -13.18 -22.89 -0.52
CA GLU A 26 -12.32 -24.06 -0.74
C GLU A 26 -11.62 -23.94 -2.11
N GLY A 27 -10.43 -23.32 -2.11
CA GLY A 27 -9.51 -23.31 -3.25
C GLY A 27 -8.69 -24.60 -3.35
N GLU A 28 -8.32 -24.96 -4.58
CA GLU A 28 -7.43 -26.08 -4.91
C GLU A 28 -6.13 -26.03 -4.06
N PRO A 29 -5.63 -27.18 -3.54
CA PRO A 29 -4.47 -27.17 -2.67
C PRO A 29 -3.25 -26.60 -3.40
N ALA A 30 -2.66 -25.54 -2.81
CA ALA A 30 -1.45 -24.91 -3.31
C ALA A 30 -0.33 -25.96 -3.49
N PRO A 31 0.47 -25.88 -4.57
CA PRO A 31 1.70 -26.66 -4.67
C PRO A 31 2.59 -26.35 -3.46
N VAL A 32 3.25 -27.37 -2.89
CA VAL A 32 4.27 -27.16 -1.85
C VAL A 32 5.49 -26.56 -2.54
N GLU A 33 5.52 -25.24 -2.67
CA GLU A 33 6.67 -24.50 -3.16
C GLU A 33 7.57 -24.12 -2.00
N THR A 34 8.87 -24.30 -2.20
CA THR A 34 9.91 -23.85 -1.28
C THR A 34 10.50 -22.55 -1.80
N PHE A 35 10.66 -21.57 -0.91
CA PHE A 35 11.30 -20.30 -1.20
C PHE A 35 12.55 -20.13 -0.33
N ASP A 36 13.53 -19.39 -0.86
CA ASP A 36 14.82 -19.11 -0.21
C ASP A 36 14.90 -17.65 0.26
N GLY A 37 13.83 -17.23 0.95
CA GLY A 37 13.73 -15.92 1.58
C GLY A 37 12.38 -15.26 1.34
N ILE A 38 12.24 -14.04 1.85
CA ILE A 38 11.07 -13.20 1.66
C ILE A 38 11.53 -11.79 1.30
N ASP A 39 10.97 -11.21 0.24
CA ASP A 39 11.11 -9.81 -0.11
C ASP A 39 9.86 -9.08 0.40
N VAL A 40 10.04 -8.15 1.33
CA VAL A 40 8.96 -7.38 1.95
C VAL A 40 9.02 -5.96 1.40
N LEU A 41 7.97 -5.55 0.69
CA LEU A 41 7.78 -4.18 0.21
C LEU A 41 6.71 -3.50 1.08
N PHE A 42 7.12 -2.48 1.84
CA PHE A 42 6.18 -1.56 2.47
C PHE A 42 5.88 -0.41 1.52
N VAL A 43 4.61 -0.18 1.25
CA VAL A 43 4.10 0.95 0.46
C VAL A 43 3.43 1.89 1.44
N VAL A 44 4.12 2.97 1.81
CA VAL A 44 3.76 3.81 2.95
C VAL A 44 3.34 5.19 2.48
N ASN A 45 2.17 5.63 2.92
CA ASN A 45 1.67 6.97 2.69
C ASN A 45 2.44 7.98 3.57
N ASP A 46 2.97 9.02 2.92
CA ASP A 46 3.77 10.09 3.50
C ASP A 46 3.04 11.44 3.59
N SER A 47 1.71 11.40 3.55
CA SER A 47 0.85 12.50 3.93
C SER A 47 1.04 12.87 5.40
N ARG A 48 0.72 14.12 5.73
CA ARG A 48 0.83 14.62 7.10
C ARG A 48 -0.01 13.85 8.11
N ALA A 49 -1.18 13.36 7.71
CA ALA A 49 -2.06 12.60 8.61
C ALA A 49 -1.44 11.25 9.02
N MET A 50 -0.52 10.73 8.21
CA MET A 50 0.13 9.44 8.41
C MET A 50 1.34 9.48 9.34
N VAL A 51 1.88 10.65 9.70
CA VAL A 51 3.07 10.76 10.56
C VAL A 51 2.95 9.95 11.86
N PRO A 52 1.85 10.02 12.64
CA PRO A 52 1.72 9.20 13.85
C PRO A 52 1.65 7.70 13.57
N LEU A 53 1.12 7.30 12.40
CA LEU A 53 1.05 5.89 12.02
C LEU A 53 2.39 5.37 11.50
N GLN A 54 3.19 6.21 10.82
CA GLN A 54 4.58 5.90 10.46
C GLN A 54 5.43 5.61 11.72
N GLU A 55 5.30 6.45 12.76
CA GLU A 55 5.98 6.25 14.05
C GLU A 55 5.57 4.92 14.70
N ARG A 56 4.25 4.66 14.83
CA ARG A 56 3.73 3.40 15.39
C ARG A 56 4.14 2.18 14.58
N LEU A 57 4.16 2.28 13.26
CA LEU A 57 4.62 1.18 12.40
C LEU A 57 6.08 0.83 12.72
N GLY A 58 6.93 1.86 12.86
CA GLY A 58 8.32 1.68 13.26
C GLY A 58 8.47 1.03 14.64
N GLU A 59 7.64 1.39 15.62
CA GLU A 59 7.65 0.78 16.96
C GLU A 59 7.26 -0.71 16.96
N HIS A 60 6.41 -1.14 16.01
CA HIS A 60 5.88 -2.51 15.95
C HIS A 60 6.61 -3.44 14.98
N VAL A 61 7.50 -2.92 14.13
CA VAL A 61 8.20 -3.75 13.12
C VAL A 61 9.05 -4.85 13.75
N ALA A 62 9.63 -4.60 14.93
CA ALA A 62 10.38 -5.62 15.67
C ALA A 62 9.50 -6.83 16.00
N GLY A 63 8.28 -6.60 16.53
CA GLY A 63 7.34 -7.68 16.86
C GLY A 63 6.85 -8.44 15.62
N PHE A 64 6.74 -7.78 14.47
CA PHE A 64 6.47 -8.44 13.19
C PHE A 64 7.61 -9.41 12.81
N LEU A 65 8.86 -8.95 12.86
CA LEU A 65 10.03 -9.78 12.55
C LEU A 65 10.18 -10.95 13.53
N ASP A 66 9.91 -10.73 14.83
CA ASP A 66 9.92 -11.78 15.85
C ASP A 66 8.84 -12.83 15.59
N SER A 67 7.63 -12.41 15.21
CA SER A 67 6.53 -13.31 14.86
C SER A 67 6.86 -14.17 13.64
N LEU A 68 7.51 -13.58 12.64
CA LEU A 68 7.98 -14.28 11.45
C LEU A 68 9.07 -15.30 11.82
N ALA A 69 10.05 -14.91 12.62
CA ALA A 69 11.10 -15.81 13.08
C ALA A 69 10.54 -16.98 13.91
N ALA A 70 9.52 -16.73 14.75
CA ALA A 70 8.87 -17.76 15.53
C ALA A 70 8.07 -18.75 14.65
N ALA A 71 7.39 -18.26 13.61
CA ALA A 71 6.64 -19.09 12.68
C ALA A 71 7.54 -20.02 11.85
N GLU A 72 8.68 -19.52 11.42
CA GLU A 72 9.63 -20.26 10.56
C GLU A 72 10.73 -20.98 11.37
N GLY A 73 10.77 -20.79 12.69
CA GLY A 73 11.80 -21.33 13.60
C GLY A 73 13.12 -20.57 13.60
N ALA A 74 13.37 -19.75 12.59
CA ALA A 74 14.42 -18.73 12.53
C ALA A 74 14.00 -17.63 11.55
N LEU A 75 14.60 -16.45 11.65
CA LEU A 75 14.32 -15.38 10.69
C LEU A 75 14.84 -15.80 9.30
N PRO A 76 14.00 -15.78 8.26
CA PRO A 76 14.43 -16.07 6.89
C PRO A 76 15.38 -15.00 6.34
N SER A 77 15.98 -15.28 5.18
CA SER A 77 16.68 -14.24 4.41
C SER A 77 15.67 -13.20 3.92
N LEU A 78 15.83 -11.95 4.34
CA LEU A 78 14.91 -10.85 4.08
C LEU A 78 15.56 -9.79 3.22
N HIS A 79 14.81 -9.32 2.22
CA HIS A 79 14.96 -7.98 1.68
C HIS A 79 13.79 -7.14 2.19
N VAL A 80 14.05 -5.94 2.70
CA VAL A 80 13.00 -5.01 3.17
C VAL A 80 13.14 -3.69 2.43
N GLY A 81 12.19 -3.41 1.56
CA GLY A 81 12.09 -2.18 0.79
C GLY A 81 10.95 -1.31 1.30
N VAL A 82 11.11 0.00 1.22
CA VAL A 82 10.06 0.97 1.53
C VAL A 82 9.93 1.96 0.38
N VAL A 83 8.71 2.16 -0.11
CA VAL A 83 8.37 3.13 -1.15
C VAL A 83 7.23 4.03 -0.66
N SER A 84 7.23 5.30 -1.06
CA SER A 84 6.10 6.21 -0.84
C SER A 84 4.93 5.86 -1.75
N THR A 85 3.73 6.34 -1.43
CA THR A 85 2.57 6.31 -2.33
C THR A 85 2.60 7.41 -3.40
N GLU A 86 3.52 8.37 -3.28
CA GLU A 86 3.72 9.41 -4.29
C GLU A 86 4.18 8.84 -5.64
N VAL A 87 3.41 9.16 -6.68
CA VAL A 87 3.78 8.94 -8.07
C VAL A 87 3.52 10.23 -8.83
N THR A 88 4.56 10.82 -9.42
CA THR A 88 4.37 11.99 -10.27
C THR A 88 3.75 11.60 -11.61
N ASP A 89 2.74 12.35 -12.03
CA ASP A 89 2.26 12.43 -13.41
C ASP A 89 2.45 13.85 -13.94
N SER A 90 2.68 13.98 -15.25
CA SER A 90 2.75 15.24 -15.99
C SER A 90 1.58 16.20 -15.78
N THR A 91 0.39 15.69 -15.45
CA THR A 91 -0.82 16.49 -15.23
C THR A 91 -1.03 16.87 -13.77
N VAL A 92 -0.29 16.25 -12.85
CA VAL A 92 -0.30 16.60 -11.43
C VAL A 92 0.40 17.95 -11.29
N PRO A 93 -0.23 18.94 -10.64
CA PRO A 93 0.43 20.21 -10.38
C PRO A 93 1.67 20.01 -9.51
N ALA A 94 2.86 20.38 -10.02
CA ALA A 94 4.13 20.20 -9.31
C ALA A 94 4.16 20.84 -7.91
N ALA A 95 3.35 21.87 -7.67
CA ALA A 95 3.21 22.50 -6.35
C ALA A 95 2.48 21.61 -5.33
N LEU A 96 1.72 20.61 -5.77
CA LEU A 96 1.00 19.67 -4.90
C LEU A 96 1.82 18.41 -4.60
N CYS A 97 2.67 17.98 -5.51
CA CYS A 97 3.46 16.75 -5.38
C CYS A 97 4.92 17.08 -5.71
N PRO A 98 5.67 17.58 -4.71
CA PRO A 98 6.97 18.20 -4.93
C PRO A 98 8.12 17.22 -5.15
N GLY A 99 7.93 15.89 -5.11
CA GLY A 99 9.02 15.02 -5.54
C GLY A 99 8.92 13.53 -5.25
N ARG A 100 8.67 12.76 -6.32
CA ARG A 100 9.52 11.65 -6.82
C ARG A 100 8.88 11.09 -8.09
N THR A 101 9.68 10.53 -9.00
CA THR A 101 9.16 9.83 -10.18
C THR A 101 8.20 8.68 -9.81
N GLY A 102 8.33 8.16 -8.59
CA GLY A 102 7.46 7.17 -7.97
C GLY A 102 8.01 5.77 -8.22
N GLY A 103 7.99 4.93 -7.19
CA GLY A 103 8.55 3.58 -7.25
C GLY A 103 10.00 3.46 -6.77
N GLU A 104 10.71 4.56 -6.52
CA GLU A 104 12.06 4.48 -5.94
C GLU A 104 12.02 4.01 -4.48
N LEU A 105 12.72 2.90 -4.21
CA LEU A 105 12.92 2.46 -2.83
C LEU A 105 13.76 3.48 -2.05
N ARG A 106 13.51 3.57 -0.75
CA ARG A 106 14.10 4.58 0.12
C ARG A 106 15.57 4.25 0.46
N SER A 107 16.49 4.92 -0.22
CA SER A 107 17.89 5.05 0.20
C SER A 107 18.01 6.13 1.28
N ILE A 108 18.41 5.76 2.49
CA ILE A 108 18.51 6.66 3.65
C ILE A 108 19.66 6.22 4.57
N ASP A 109 20.14 7.14 5.42
CA ASP A 109 21.36 6.99 6.24
C ASP A 109 21.37 5.82 7.25
N CYS A 110 20.23 5.18 7.52
CA CYS A 110 20.21 3.93 8.31
C CYS A 110 20.60 2.68 7.50
N LEU A 111 20.75 2.82 6.18
CA LEU A 111 21.39 1.84 5.31
C LEU A 111 22.82 2.30 5.01
N THR A 112 23.76 1.35 4.98
CA THR A 112 25.15 1.63 4.61
C THR A 112 25.34 1.71 3.09
N ASP A 113 24.45 1.08 2.34
CA ASP A 113 24.39 1.11 0.87
C ASP A 113 23.00 0.67 0.36
N GLY A 114 22.73 0.98 -0.90
CA GLY A 114 21.52 0.55 -1.59
C GLY A 114 20.24 1.26 -1.09
N ALA A 115 19.10 0.77 -1.57
CA ALA A 115 17.79 1.37 -1.31
C ALA A 115 16.85 0.45 -0.50
N PHE A 116 17.36 -0.67 -0.01
CA PHE A 116 16.61 -1.65 0.77
C PHE A 116 17.52 -2.37 1.76
N ALA A 117 16.97 -2.75 2.92
CA ALA A 117 17.70 -3.53 3.91
C ALA A 117 17.78 -4.99 3.48
N ARG A 118 18.92 -5.62 3.72
CA ARG A 118 19.19 -7.01 3.36
C ARG A 118 19.74 -7.75 4.57
N SER A 119 19.02 -8.77 5.04
CA SER A 119 19.38 -9.45 6.29
C SER A 119 20.56 -10.40 6.16
N ALA A 120 20.89 -10.83 4.93
CA ALA A 120 21.95 -11.79 4.68
C ALA A 120 23.36 -11.17 4.76
N ASP A 121 23.52 -9.95 4.28
CA ASP A 121 24.76 -9.17 4.28
C ASP A 121 24.78 -8.06 5.35
N GLY A 122 23.61 -7.62 5.83
CA GLY A 122 23.49 -6.69 6.95
C GLY A 122 23.94 -5.28 6.57
N ASN A 123 23.41 -4.72 5.49
CA ASN A 123 23.73 -3.37 5.00
C ASN A 123 23.12 -2.24 5.86
N TYR A 124 23.11 -2.40 7.18
CA TYR A 124 22.57 -1.46 8.15
C TYR A 124 23.32 -1.58 9.48
N ALA A 125 23.30 -0.51 10.27
CA ALA A 125 23.84 -0.54 11.62
C ALA A 125 22.80 -1.07 12.61
N GLY A 126 23.23 -1.90 13.57
CA GLY A 126 22.33 -2.43 14.60
C GLY A 126 21.48 -3.61 14.11
N ALA A 127 20.21 -3.65 14.50
CA ALA A 127 19.29 -4.72 14.10
C ALA A 127 18.50 -4.37 12.83
N LEU A 128 18.04 -5.39 12.12
CA LEU A 128 17.16 -5.21 10.95
C LEU A 128 15.89 -4.41 11.30
N ALA A 129 15.37 -4.63 12.51
CA ALA A 129 14.21 -3.90 13.00
C ALA A 129 14.45 -2.38 13.08
N ASP A 130 15.63 -1.96 13.55
CA ASP A 130 15.99 -0.55 13.66
C ASP A 130 16.08 0.10 12.26
N ALA A 131 16.69 -0.63 11.32
CA ALA A 131 16.78 -0.19 9.92
C ALA A 131 15.39 -0.08 9.29
N ALA A 132 14.54 -1.10 9.44
CA ALA A 132 13.18 -1.10 8.90
C ALA A 132 12.34 0.04 9.50
N ALA A 133 12.42 0.25 10.81
CA ALA A 133 11.71 1.33 11.50
C ALA A 133 12.15 2.71 10.99
N CYS A 134 13.44 2.92 10.80
CA CYS A 134 13.98 4.15 10.22
C CYS A 134 13.48 4.37 8.78
N MET A 135 13.48 3.31 7.95
CA MET A 135 13.01 3.41 6.56
C MET A 135 11.52 3.77 6.46
N MET A 136 10.71 3.44 7.48
CA MET A 136 9.27 3.73 7.52
C MET A 136 8.92 5.19 7.88
N GLN A 137 9.89 6.00 8.32
CA GLN A 137 9.69 7.42 8.61
C GLN A 137 9.88 8.26 7.34
N LEU A 138 8.85 8.32 6.50
CA LEU A 138 8.94 8.96 5.20
C LEU A 138 8.87 10.48 5.27
N GLY A 139 8.07 11.02 6.20
CA GLY A 139 7.81 12.45 6.36
C GLY A 139 6.33 12.80 6.21
N ASP A 140 6.06 14.08 5.97
CA ASP A 140 4.72 14.68 5.93
C ASP A 140 4.40 15.44 4.62
N LEU A 141 5.25 15.26 3.59
CA LEU A 141 5.22 16.04 2.34
C LEU A 141 4.68 15.24 1.13
N GLY A 142 3.94 14.16 1.40
CA GLY A 142 3.33 13.31 0.39
C GLY A 142 2.34 14.04 -0.55
N CYS A 143 2.06 13.40 -1.67
CA CYS A 143 1.20 13.93 -2.72
C CYS A 143 -0.28 13.69 -2.39
N PRO A 144 -1.17 14.69 -2.44
CA PRO A 144 -2.60 14.47 -2.12
C PRO A 144 -3.33 13.51 -3.06
N PHE A 145 -2.71 13.08 -4.16
CA PHE A 145 -3.22 12.03 -5.04
C PHE A 145 -2.37 10.78 -4.84
N GLU A 146 -2.69 10.02 -3.80
CA GLU A 146 -1.88 8.86 -3.39
C GLU A 146 -2.10 7.68 -4.33
N GLN A 147 -1.01 7.11 -4.86
CA GLN A 147 -1.07 6.04 -5.86
C GLN A 147 -0.33 4.79 -5.36
N PRO A 148 -0.77 4.16 -4.25
CA PRO A 148 -0.11 3.01 -3.67
C PRO A 148 0.07 1.84 -4.66
N LEU A 149 -0.94 1.53 -5.47
CA LEU A 149 -0.85 0.41 -6.41
C LEU A 149 0.16 0.68 -7.53
N GLU A 150 0.18 1.89 -8.06
CA GLU A 150 1.14 2.30 -9.07
C GLU A 150 2.57 2.39 -8.51
N ALA A 151 2.74 2.93 -7.30
CA ALA A 151 4.04 2.97 -6.63
C ALA A 151 4.60 1.56 -6.41
N MET A 152 3.75 0.62 -5.97
CA MET A 152 4.11 -0.81 -5.87
C MET A 152 4.57 -1.35 -7.23
N ARG A 153 3.79 -1.11 -8.29
CA ARG A 153 4.10 -1.62 -9.63
C ARG A 153 5.46 -1.10 -10.12
N ARG A 154 5.69 0.22 -10.04
CA ARG A 154 6.97 0.85 -10.44
C ARG A 154 8.15 0.37 -9.60
N ALA A 155 7.93 0.07 -8.32
CA ALA A 155 8.98 -0.47 -7.47
C ALA A 155 9.44 -1.87 -7.90
N LEU A 156 8.55 -2.65 -8.54
CA LEU A 156 8.74 -4.07 -8.82
C LEU A 156 8.92 -4.42 -10.32
N ASP A 157 8.62 -3.49 -11.22
CA ASP A 157 8.65 -3.74 -12.68
C ASP A 157 10.06 -3.71 -13.29
N GLY A 158 11.08 -3.32 -12.50
CA GLY A 158 12.47 -3.24 -12.92
C GLY A 158 12.81 -1.98 -13.73
N SER A 159 11.91 -1.00 -13.80
CA SER A 159 12.16 0.28 -14.46
C SER A 159 13.03 1.23 -13.65
N VAL A 160 13.13 1.02 -12.34
CA VAL A 160 13.91 1.84 -11.40
C VAL A 160 15.26 1.17 -11.11
N PRO A 161 16.39 1.66 -11.66
CA PRO A 161 17.70 1.02 -11.47
C PRO A 161 18.16 0.99 -10.01
N GLY A 162 17.71 1.94 -9.18
CA GLY A 162 18.01 1.97 -7.75
C GLY A 162 17.42 0.79 -6.96
N ASN A 163 16.44 0.09 -7.54
CA ASN A 163 15.78 -1.06 -6.92
C ASN A 163 16.40 -2.40 -7.37
N ASP A 164 17.43 -2.36 -8.22
CA ASP A 164 18.06 -3.56 -8.76
C ASP A 164 18.51 -4.50 -7.63
N GLY A 165 18.12 -5.77 -7.75
CA GLY A 165 18.42 -6.80 -6.75
C GLY A 165 17.45 -6.86 -5.57
N PHE A 166 16.47 -5.95 -5.44
CA PHE A 166 15.44 -6.04 -4.40
C PHE A 166 14.59 -7.30 -4.57
N LEU A 167 14.02 -7.50 -5.75
CA LEU A 167 13.10 -8.61 -6.01
C LEU A 167 13.85 -9.85 -6.50
N ARG A 168 13.89 -10.90 -5.68
CA ARG A 168 14.55 -12.18 -5.98
C ARG A 168 13.58 -13.16 -6.63
N ASP A 169 14.02 -13.87 -7.66
CA ASP A 169 13.14 -14.81 -8.37
C ASP A 169 12.74 -16.02 -7.50
N ASP A 170 13.54 -16.43 -6.51
CA ASP A 170 13.35 -17.61 -5.65
C ASP A 170 12.80 -17.29 -4.24
N ALA A 171 12.53 -16.02 -3.93
CA ALA A 171 11.91 -15.59 -2.67
C ALA A 171 10.38 -15.49 -2.77
N LEU A 172 9.69 -15.53 -1.63
CA LEU A 172 8.29 -15.07 -1.52
C LEU A 172 8.25 -13.54 -1.59
N LEU A 173 7.27 -12.94 -2.26
CA LEU A 173 7.03 -11.49 -2.19
C LEU A 173 5.90 -11.20 -1.20
N ALA A 174 6.12 -10.31 -0.24
CA ALA A 174 5.09 -9.74 0.61
C ALA A 174 4.98 -8.23 0.35
N VAL A 175 3.80 -7.76 -0.08
CA VAL A 175 3.51 -6.32 -0.23
C VAL A 175 2.58 -5.89 0.89
N ILE A 176 2.96 -4.85 1.63
CA ILE A 176 2.22 -4.32 2.77
C ILE A 176 1.90 -2.85 2.51
N PHE A 177 0.63 -2.55 2.27
CA PHE A 177 0.14 -1.18 2.11
C PHE A 177 -0.12 -0.53 3.46
N VAL A 178 0.30 0.72 3.64
CA VAL A 178 0.07 1.50 4.87
C VAL A 178 -0.38 2.89 4.45
N THR A 179 -1.69 3.11 4.39
CA THR A 179 -2.29 4.36 3.88
C THR A 179 -3.62 4.62 4.55
N ASP A 180 -3.99 5.89 4.72
CA ASP A 180 -5.31 6.35 5.17
C ASP A 180 -6.20 6.92 4.05
N GLU A 181 -5.72 6.85 2.80
CA GLU A 181 -6.43 7.36 1.62
C GLU A 181 -6.71 6.25 0.59
N ASP A 182 -7.71 6.49 -0.25
CA ASP A 182 -8.04 5.65 -1.41
C ASP A 182 -6.92 5.68 -2.45
N ASP A 183 -6.83 4.61 -3.25
CA ASP A 183 -5.92 4.57 -4.38
C ASP A 183 -6.38 5.52 -5.51
N CYS A 184 -5.45 6.34 -5.98
CA CYS A 184 -5.60 7.24 -7.12
C CYS A 184 -4.81 6.79 -8.35
N SER A 185 -4.43 5.51 -8.47
CA SER A 185 -3.54 5.04 -9.54
C SER A 185 -4.22 5.16 -10.92
N ALA A 186 -3.99 6.30 -11.58
CA ALA A 186 -4.80 6.75 -12.71
C ALA A 186 -4.27 6.21 -14.05
N ALA A 187 -5.18 5.60 -14.82
CA ALA A 187 -4.97 5.31 -16.23
C ALA A 187 -5.19 6.54 -17.11
N ASP A 188 -6.12 7.43 -16.72
CA ASP A 188 -6.28 8.75 -17.33
C ASP A 188 -5.58 9.84 -16.50
N PRO A 189 -4.43 10.37 -16.94
CA PRO A 189 -3.71 11.39 -16.19
C PRO A 189 -4.53 12.69 -16.07
N TYR A 190 -5.51 12.95 -16.94
CA TYR A 190 -6.35 14.15 -16.81
C TYR A 190 -7.19 14.17 -15.52
N LEU A 191 -7.26 13.05 -14.77
CA LEU A 191 -7.82 12.99 -13.41
C LEU A 191 -7.18 14.02 -12.47
N PHE A 192 -5.87 14.27 -12.62
CA PHE A 192 -5.11 15.19 -11.76
C PHE A 192 -5.05 16.62 -12.29
N SER A 193 -5.57 16.87 -13.49
CA SER A 193 -5.48 18.19 -14.13
C SER A 193 -6.42 19.20 -13.47
N GLN A 194 -5.86 20.37 -13.13
CA GLN A 194 -6.61 21.55 -12.66
C GLN A 194 -7.60 22.09 -13.69
N THR A 195 -7.31 21.90 -14.99
CA THR A 195 -8.11 22.46 -16.09
C THR A 195 -9.22 21.53 -16.54
N THR A 196 -9.15 20.25 -16.16
CA THR A 196 -10.14 19.26 -16.52
C THR A 196 -11.36 19.38 -15.60
N THR A 197 -12.51 19.72 -16.19
CA THR A 197 -13.79 19.85 -15.47
C THR A 197 -14.59 18.56 -15.45
N GLN A 198 -14.29 17.59 -16.32
CA GLN A 198 -15.03 16.33 -16.43
C GLN A 198 -15.05 15.52 -15.13
N TYR A 199 -14.01 15.68 -14.31
CA TYR A 199 -13.86 14.98 -13.03
C TYR A 199 -14.36 15.79 -11.83
N GLY A 200 -14.94 16.97 -12.03
CA GLY A 200 -15.43 17.83 -10.96
C GLY A 200 -14.35 18.76 -10.39
N GLN A 201 -14.48 19.18 -9.13
CA GLN A 201 -13.47 20.01 -8.46
C GLN A 201 -12.15 19.23 -8.33
N LEU A 202 -11.00 19.91 -8.41
CA LEU A 202 -9.72 19.25 -8.18
C LEU A 202 -9.54 18.95 -6.69
N SER A 203 -9.67 17.69 -6.33
CA SER A 203 -9.36 17.13 -5.01
C SER A 203 -9.13 15.62 -5.13
N SER A 204 -8.50 15.01 -4.12
CA SER A 204 -8.31 13.56 -4.01
C SER A 204 -9.63 12.77 -4.11
N TYR A 205 -10.74 13.39 -3.74
CA TYR A 205 -12.09 12.84 -3.89
C TYR A 205 -12.43 12.41 -5.32
N ARG A 206 -11.76 12.93 -6.35
CA ARG A 206 -11.91 12.46 -7.73
C ARG A 206 -11.64 10.96 -7.85
N CYS A 207 -10.70 10.42 -7.08
CA CYS A 207 -10.32 9.01 -7.12
C CYS A 207 -11.45 8.12 -6.60
N PHE A 208 -12.07 8.48 -5.48
CA PHE A 208 -13.28 7.82 -5.01
C PHE A 208 -14.45 8.00 -6.01
N ALA A 209 -14.70 9.25 -6.42
CA ALA A 209 -15.88 9.61 -7.21
C ALA A 209 -15.96 8.93 -8.58
N HIS A 210 -14.80 8.57 -9.16
CA HIS A 210 -14.69 7.96 -10.49
C HIS A 210 -14.07 6.56 -10.47
N GLY A 211 -13.44 6.17 -9.36
CA GLY A 211 -12.78 4.87 -9.18
C GLY A 211 -13.59 3.86 -8.38
N ILE A 212 -14.66 4.27 -7.70
CA ILE A 212 -15.49 3.40 -6.86
C ILE A 212 -16.96 3.47 -7.29
N ARG A 213 -17.62 2.31 -7.34
CA ARG A 213 -19.06 2.18 -7.56
C ARG A 213 -19.74 1.69 -6.30
N CYS A 214 -20.70 2.46 -5.81
CA CYS A 214 -21.52 2.10 -4.64
C CYS A 214 -23.00 1.98 -5.02
N ASP A 215 -23.82 1.45 -4.10
CA ASP A 215 -25.27 1.34 -4.28
C ASP A 215 -25.93 2.71 -4.55
N GLN A 216 -25.35 3.78 -3.99
CA GLN A 216 -25.73 5.17 -4.25
C GLN A 216 -24.88 5.69 -5.41
N PRO A 217 -25.41 5.78 -6.64
CA PRO A 217 -24.61 6.07 -7.83
C PRO A 217 -24.18 7.54 -7.93
N ASP A 218 -24.87 8.43 -7.22
CA ASP A 218 -24.49 9.84 -7.15
C ASP A 218 -23.37 10.04 -6.14
N THR A 219 -22.16 10.30 -6.61
CA THR A 219 -20.99 10.57 -5.77
C THR A 219 -20.90 12.05 -5.34
N GLY A 220 -21.77 12.95 -5.79
CA GLY A 220 -21.75 14.37 -5.42
C GLY A 220 -22.61 14.75 -4.20
N THR A 221 -23.63 13.94 -3.89
CA THR A 221 -24.57 14.23 -2.78
C THR A 221 -24.07 13.69 -1.44
N PRO A 222 -23.96 14.50 -0.37
CA PRO A 222 -23.55 14.02 0.94
C PRO A 222 -24.42 12.88 1.48
N GLY A 223 -23.80 11.91 2.14
CA GLY A 223 -24.49 10.78 2.76
C GLY A 223 -23.69 9.47 2.75
N PRO A 224 -24.23 8.42 3.39
CA PRO A 224 -23.60 7.10 3.45
C PRO A 224 -23.34 6.51 2.06
N ARG A 225 -22.32 5.66 1.97
CA ARG A 225 -22.01 4.83 0.83
C ARG A 225 -21.88 3.37 1.26
N THR A 226 -22.59 2.51 0.55
CA THR A 226 -22.67 1.07 0.84
C THR A 226 -22.47 0.27 -0.43
N GLY A 227 -22.10 -1.01 -0.29
CA GLY A 227 -21.92 -1.90 -1.43
C GLY A 227 -20.83 -1.43 -2.39
N CYS A 228 -19.84 -0.69 -1.88
CA CYS A 228 -18.81 -0.08 -2.70
C CYS A 228 -17.82 -1.12 -3.21
N VAL A 229 -17.55 -1.08 -4.51
CA VAL A 229 -16.58 -1.93 -5.21
C VAL A 229 -15.74 -1.10 -6.17
N PRO A 230 -14.50 -1.51 -6.48
CA PRO A 230 -13.71 -0.85 -7.52
C PRO A 230 -14.45 -0.78 -8.86
N ALA A 231 -14.40 0.37 -9.52
CA ALA A 231 -14.90 0.55 -10.87
C ALA A 231 -13.94 -0.09 -11.88
N THR A 232 -14.49 -0.76 -12.90
CA THR A 232 -13.68 -1.41 -13.96
C THR A 232 -13.64 -0.61 -15.27
N ASP A 233 -14.38 0.49 -15.35
CA ASP A 233 -14.56 1.33 -16.54
C ASP A 233 -14.37 2.83 -16.22
N GLY A 234 -13.52 3.12 -15.23
CA GLY A 234 -13.19 4.46 -14.77
C GLY A 234 -11.81 4.96 -15.27
N PRO A 235 -11.37 6.12 -14.76
CA PRO A 235 -10.07 6.70 -15.07
C PRO A 235 -8.92 6.08 -14.29
N LEU A 236 -9.18 5.11 -13.40
CA LEU A 236 -8.17 4.38 -12.64
C LEU A 236 -7.83 3.06 -13.32
N HIS A 237 -6.60 2.59 -13.13
CA HIS A 237 -6.24 1.23 -13.51
C HIS A 237 -7.08 0.22 -12.71
N PRO A 238 -7.67 -0.80 -13.36
CA PRO A 238 -8.34 -1.89 -12.65
C PRO A 238 -7.40 -2.58 -11.66
N VAL A 239 -7.90 -2.92 -10.47
CA VAL A 239 -7.13 -3.66 -9.45
C VAL A 239 -6.60 -5.00 -10.00
N ASP A 240 -7.38 -5.63 -10.89
CA ASP A 240 -7.01 -6.89 -11.55
C ASP A 240 -5.71 -6.78 -12.36
N ASP A 241 -5.38 -5.61 -12.91
CA ASP A 241 -4.12 -5.39 -13.64
C ASP A 241 -2.92 -5.52 -12.70
N TYR A 242 -3.03 -5.01 -11.48
CA TYR A 242 -1.98 -5.09 -10.45
C TYR A 242 -1.83 -6.50 -9.89
N LEU A 243 -2.95 -7.22 -9.69
CA LEU A 243 -2.92 -8.62 -9.28
C LEU A 243 -2.24 -9.48 -10.36
N ALA A 244 -2.65 -9.32 -11.63
CA ALA A 244 -2.03 -10.03 -12.76
C ALA A 244 -0.54 -9.70 -12.91
N PHE A 245 -0.15 -8.43 -12.68
CA PHE A 245 1.24 -8.02 -12.65
C PHE A 245 2.04 -8.78 -11.58
N LEU A 246 1.57 -8.80 -10.33
CA LEU A 246 2.26 -9.48 -9.22
C LEU A 246 2.38 -10.99 -9.48
N GLU A 247 1.30 -11.63 -9.92
CA GLU A 247 1.28 -13.05 -10.27
C GLU A 247 2.30 -13.37 -11.37
N THR A 248 2.29 -12.57 -12.45
CA THR A 248 3.24 -12.73 -13.57
C THR A 248 4.67 -12.51 -13.11
N ARG A 249 4.91 -11.46 -12.31
CA ARG A 249 6.25 -11.07 -11.86
C ARG A 249 6.90 -12.14 -10.99
N LYS A 250 6.10 -12.88 -10.19
CA LYS A 250 6.57 -13.94 -9.31
C LYS A 250 6.40 -15.35 -9.86
N GLY A 251 5.79 -15.51 -11.04
CA GLY A 251 5.56 -16.83 -11.64
C GLY A 251 4.43 -17.63 -10.98
N GLY A 252 3.48 -16.95 -10.33
CA GLY A 252 2.28 -17.55 -9.75
C GLY A 252 1.79 -16.87 -8.48
N ARG A 253 0.47 -16.93 -8.25
CA ARG A 253 -0.21 -16.32 -7.09
C ARG A 253 0.27 -16.82 -5.72
N TRP A 254 0.77 -18.06 -5.66
CA TRP A 254 1.24 -18.69 -4.42
C TRP A 254 2.56 -18.11 -3.91
N ARG A 255 3.21 -17.26 -4.71
CA ARG A 255 4.50 -16.64 -4.43
C ARG A 255 4.38 -15.16 -4.04
N VAL A 256 3.14 -14.69 -3.82
CA VAL A 256 2.80 -13.31 -3.47
C VAL A 256 1.86 -13.33 -2.28
N VAL A 257 2.13 -12.48 -1.30
CA VAL A 257 1.22 -12.13 -0.20
C VAL A 257 0.98 -10.63 -0.27
N VAL A 258 -0.28 -10.22 -0.18
CA VAL A 258 -0.67 -8.81 -0.11
C VAL A 258 -1.43 -8.57 1.18
N GLY A 259 -1.00 -7.59 1.96
CA GLY A 259 -1.63 -7.15 3.19
C GLY A 259 -1.72 -5.63 3.26
N GLY A 260 -2.49 -5.11 4.21
CA GLY A 260 -2.63 -3.68 4.39
C GLY A 260 -3.03 -3.27 5.80
N LEU A 261 -2.45 -2.15 6.25
CA LEU A 261 -2.91 -1.32 7.36
C LEU A 261 -3.65 -0.13 6.74
N VAL A 262 -4.91 -0.37 6.40
CA VAL A 262 -5.77 0.58 5.68
C VAL A 262 -7.07 0.83 6.44
N PRO A 263 -7.71 2.00 6.29
CA PRO A 263 -9.03 2.26 6.84
C PRO A 263 -10.05 1.21 6.41
N PRO A 264 -11.11 1.00 7.20
CA PRO A 264 -12.22 0.17 6.79
C PRO A 264 -12.83 0.70 5.48
N SER A 265 -13.03 -0.19 4.52
CA SER A 265 -13.67 0.15 3.23
C SER A 265 -15.18 0.41 3.36
N SER A 266 -15.77 0.11 4.51
CA SER A 266 -17.18 0.33 4.81
C SER A 266 -17.45 0.30 6.33
N PRO A 267 -18.42 1.07 6.84
CA PRO A 267 -19.20 2.08 6.11
C PRO A 267 -18.40 3.38 5.93
N VAL A 268 -18.55 4.02 4.76
CA VAL A 268 -17.98 5.35 4.46
C VAL A 268 -19.10 6.33 4.10
N GLN A 269 -18.82 7.64 4.14
CA GLN A 269 -19.77 8.68 3.77
C GLN A 269 -19.11 9.79 2.96
N VAL A 270 -19.90 10.36 2.06
CA VAL A 270 -19.56 11.60 1.36
C VAL A 270 -19.99 12.78 2.22
N ARG A 271 -19.08 13.73 2.43
CA ARG A 271 -19.38 14.99 3.12
C ARG A 271 -19.00 16.18 2.26
N ARG A 272 -19.56 17.34 2.60
CA ARG A 272 -19.15 18.63 2.05
C ARG A 272 -18.53 19.46 3.18
N GLU A 273 -17.27 19.83 3.01
CA GLU A 273 -16.57 20.69 3.96
C GLU A 273 -17.20 22.09 3.95
N ALA A 274 -17.54 22.60 5.13
CA ALA A 274 -18.32 23.83 5.25
C ALA A 274 -17.54 25.08 4.81
N GLU A 275 -16.21 25.10 5.02
CA GLU A 275 -15.38 26.27 4.77
C GLU A 275 -14.94 26.37 3.31
N THR A 276 -14.48 25.26 2.74
CA THR A 276 -13.92 25.21 1.37
C THR A 276 -14.98 24.83 0.32
N GLY A 277 -16.09 24.23 0.75
CA GLY A 277 -17.08 23.62 -0.12
C GLY A 277 -16.62 22.31 -0.78
N LEU A 278 -15.43 21.80 -0.44
CA LEU A 278 -14.87 20.56 -0.99
C LEU A 278 -15.76 19.36 -0.67
N THR A 279 -15.83 18.42 -1.61
CA THR A 279 -16.42 17.11 -1.34
C THR A 279 -15.33 16.17 -0.87
N LEU A 280 -15.58 15.46 0.22
CA LEU A 280 -14.62 14.59 0.89
C LEU A 280 -15.26 13.23 1.17
N LEU A 281 -14.44 12.19 1.20
CA LEU A 281 -14.81 10.88 1.72
C LEU A 281 -14.32 10.75 3.15
N GLU A 282 -15.15 10.19 4.02
CA GLU A 282 -14.74 9.89 5.38
C GLU A 282 -15.33 8.56 5.87
N PRO A 283 -14.70 7.91 6.86
CA PRO A 283 -15.32 6.83 7.61
C PRO A 283 -16.67 7.27 8.19
N LEU A 284 -17.68 6.40 8.11
CA LEU A 284 -19.01 6.67 8.66
C LEU A 284 -19.05 6.43 10.18
N CYS A 285 -18.13 5.62 10.70
CA CYS A 285 -17.90 5.53 12.14
C CYS A 285 -17.17 6.81 12.61
N PRO A 286 -17.59 7.45 13.72
CA PRO A 286 -16.75 8.45 14.35
C PRO A 286 -15.42 7.76 14.67
N SER A 287 -14.32 8.34 14.22
CA SER A 287 -12.98 7.99 14.70
C SER A 287 -13.06 7.75 16.21
N ILE A 288 -12.64 6.57 16.67
CA ILE A 288 -12.39 6.37 18.09
C ILE A 288 -11.48 7.53 18.48
N GLY A 289 -12.00 8.45 19.31
CA GLY A 289 -11.26 9.62 19.74
C GLY A 289 -9.96 9.21 20.43
N PRO A 290 -9.05 10.14 20.69
CA PRO A 290 -7.85 9.89 21.49
C PRO A 290 -8.25 9.71 22.97
N GLU A 291 -8.98 8.65 23.27
CA GLU A 291 -9.17 8.13 24.62
C GLU A 291 -8.85 6.64 24.59
N ILE A 292 -7.57 6.35 24.44
CA ILE A 292 -6.98 5.14 25.00
C ILE A 292 -5.85 5.65 25.88
N GLY A 293 -6.10 5.62 27.19
CA GLY A 293 -5.19 6.11 28.23
C GLY A 293 -4.06 5.14 28.57
#